data_AF-A0A950UTU8-F1
#
_entry.id   AF-A0A950UTU8-F1
#
_cell.length_a   1.000
_cell.length_b   1.000
_cell.length_c   1.000
_cell.angle_alpha   90.00
_cell.angle_beta   90.00
_cell.angle_gamma   90.00
#
_symmetry.space_group_name_H-M   'P 1'
#
loop_
_entity.id
_entity.type
_entity.pdbx_description
1 polymer ?
#
loop_
_entity_poly.entity_id
_entity_poly.type
_entity_poly.pdbx_seq_one_letter_code
_entity_poly.pdbx_strand_id
1 'polypeptide(L)'
;MLKGIDPLLGPDLLATLRAMGHGDEIVIADANFPAAGIGARVHRADGVDAVRMVAAIASLLPLDDFVPAAAFRMAVVDKPAEVPPITGEFMRALATNGYARPIEAVERFAFYERARNAFAIVATGETRLYGNLILKKGVIRP
;
A
#
# COMPACT_ATOMS: atom_id res chain seq x y z
N MET A 1 -3.50 1.93 21.83
CA MET A 1 -2.53 0.87 21.49
C MET A 1 -3.00 -0.47 22.02
N LEU A 2 -2.62 -1.58 21.39
CA LEU A 2 -3.01 -2.94 21.77
C LEU A 2 -1.76 -3.85 21.78
N LYS A 3 -1.79 -4.96 22.51
CA LYS A 3 -0.70 -5.95 22.51
C LYS A 3 -0.65 -6.68 21.17
N GLY A 4 0.53 -6.79 20.57
CA GLY A 4 0.73 -7.51 19.30
C GLY A 4 0.20 -6.81 18.05
N ILE A 5 -0.26 -5.55 18.16
CA ILE A 5 -0.72 -4.73 17.04
C ILE A 5 0.15 -3.50 16.95
N ASP A 6 0.63 -3.19 15.74
CA ASP A 6 1.45 -2.02 15.47
C ASP A 6 0.70 -0.73 15.86
N PRO A 7 1.29 0.17 16.68
CA PRO A 7 0.62 1.36 17.18
C PRO A 7 0.27 2.39 16.09
N LEU A 8 0.85 2.30 14.89
CA LEU A 8 0.46 3.16 13.75
C LEU A 8 -0.91 2.79 13.18
N LEU A 9 -1.39 1.58 13.46
CA LEU A 9 -2.70 1.13 13.03
C LEU A 9 -3.75 1.67 14.00
N GLY A 10 -4.17 2.92 13.75
CA GLY A 10 -5.26 3.56 14.46
C GLY A 10 -6.60 2.81 14.32
N PRO A 11 -7.61 3.15 15.15
CA PRO A 11 -8.87 2.42 15.21
C PRO A 11 -9.58 2.33 13.85
N ASP A 12 -9.64 3.43 13.10
CA ASP A 12 -10.32 3.45 11.80
C ASP A 12 -9.58 2.65 10.74
N LEU A 13 -8.24 2.69 10.75
CA LEU A 13 -7.43 1.92 9.81
C LEU A 13 -7.55 0.42 10.11
N LEU A 14 -7.51 0.02 11.39
CA LEU A 14 -7.75 -1.37 11.78
C LEU A 14 -9.14 -1.86 11.34
N ALA A 15 -10.17 -1.04 11.53
CA ALA A 15 -11.52 -1.37 11.10
C ALA A 15 -11.58 -1.57 9.57
N THR A 16 -10.97 -0.67 8.81
CA THR A 16 -10.84 -0.77 7.34
C THR A 16 -10.11 -2.06 6.93
N LEU A 17 -8.91 -2.33 7.46
CA LEU A 17 -8.13 -3.53 7.13
C LEU A 17 -8.89 -4.82 7.46
N ARG A 18 -9.64 -4.82 8.55
CA ARG A 18 -10.46 -5.97 8.97
C ARG A 18 -11.70 -6.16 8.10
N ALA A 19 -12.29 -5.07 7.61
CA ALA A 19 -13.47 -5.08 6.74
C ALA A 19 -13.16 -5.50 5.30
N MET A 20 -11.94 -5.27 4.81
CA MET A 20 -11.51 -5.69 3.47
C MET A 20 -11.72 -7.21 3.27
N GLY A 21 -12.21 -7.61 2.10
CA GLY A 21 -12.27 -8.98 1.61
C GLY A 21 -11.02 -9.38 0.82
N HIS A 22 -10.95 -10.66 0.43
CA HIS A 22 -9.92 -11.11 -0.51
C HIS A 22 -10.09 -10.38 -1.84
N GLY A 23 -8.99 -9.86 -2.37
CA GLY A 23 -8.93 -9.12 -3.63
C GLY A 23 -9.11 -7.62 -3.48
N ASP A 24 -9.59 -7.14 -2.33
CA ASP A 24 -9.66 -5.70 -2.04
C ASP A 24 -8.26 -5.10 -1.99
N GLU A 25 -8.16 -3.84 -2.38
CA GLU A 25 -6.90 -3.11 -2.50
C GLU A 25 -6.86 -1.92 -1.56
N ILE A 26 -5.69 -1.66 -0.98
CA ILE A 26 -5.42 -0.47 -0.17
C ILE A 26 -4.20 0.25 -0.73
N VAL A 27 -4.31 1.57 -0.88
CA VAL A 27 -3.22 2.42 -1.38
C VAL A 27 -2.50 3.02 -0.17
N ILE A 28 -1.18 2.91 -0.14
CA ILE A 28 -0.30 3.70 0.71
C ILE A 28 0.23 4.82 -0.19
N ALA A 29 -0.18 6.04 0.10
CA ALA A 29 0.04 7.20 -0.75
C ALA A 29 1.11 8.13 -0.16
N ASP A 30 1.99 8.64 -1.02
CA ASP A 30 2.94 9.69 -0.66
C ASP A 30 2.26 11.06 -0.48
N ALA A 31 3.00 12.03 0.03
CA ALA A 31 2.46 13.36 0.37
C ALA A 31 2.02 14.18 -0.87
N ASN A 32 2.45 13.81 -2.08
CA ASN A 32 2.09 14.47 -3.33
C ASN A 32 0.90 13.80 -4.03
N PHE A 33 0.50 12.61 -3.59
CA PHE A 33 -0.58 11.86 -4.19
C PHE A 33 -1.94 12.54 -3.94
N PRO A 34 -2.84 12.62 -4.96
CA PRO A 34 -4.12 13.33 -4.83
C PRO A 34 -5.17 12.49 -4.07
N ALA A 35 -4.84 11.99 -2.88
CA ALA A 35 -5.66 11.05 -2.12
C ALA A 35 -7.11 11.52 -1.91
N ALA A 36 -7.29 12.80 -1.51
CA ALA A 36 -8.61 13.38 -1.28
C ALA A 36 -9.43 13.59 -2.57
N GLY A 37 -8.77 13.74 -3.73
CA GLY A 37 -9.44 14.00 -5.01
C GLY A 37 -9.81 12.74 -5.81
N ILE A 38 -9.25 11.58 -5.46
CA ILE A 38 -9.52 10.32 -6.16
C ILE A 38 -10.90 9.74 -5.83
N GLY A 39 -11.47 10.06 -4.67
CA GLY A 39 -12.84 9.68 -4.30
C GLY A 39 -12.98 8.38 -3.49
N ALA A 40 -11.87 7.72 -3.14
CA ALA A 40 -11.86 6.60 -2.20
C ALA A 40 -11.81 7.10 -0.74
N ARG A 41 -12.16 6.22 0.22
CA ARG A 41 -12.02 6.53 1.65
C ARG A 41 -10.56 6.82 2.00
N VAL A 42 -10.29 7.95 2.67
CA VAL A 42 -8.94 8.35 3.06
C VAL A 42 -8.73 8.23 4.56
N HIS A 43 -7.65 7.56 4.96
CA HIS A 43 -7.07 7.61 6.30
C HIS A 43 -5.82 8.50 6.26
N ARG A 44 -5.78 9.53 7.12
CA ARG A 44 -4.62 10.41 7.23
C ARG A 44 -3.60 9.80 8.19
N ALA A 45 -2.36 9.69 7.73
CA ALA A 45 -1.19 9.26 8.49
C ALA A 45 -0.06 10.27 8.28
N ASP A 46 -0.38 11.54 8.49
CA ASP A 46 0.55 12.65 8.34
C ASP A 46 1.80 12.47 9.19
N GLY A 47 2.97 12.81 8.62
CA GLY A 47 4.27 12.66 9.27
C GLY A 47 4.76 11.21 9.40
N VAL A 48 4.01 10.23 8.92
CA VAL A 48 4.43 8.83 8.88
C VAL A 48 5.11 8.53 7.55
N ASP A 49 6.24 7.82 7.60
CA ASP A 49 6.97 7.30 6.45
C ASP A 49 6.18 6.17 5.75
N ALA A 50 6.16 6.14 4.41
CA ALA A 50 5.36 5.17 3.67
C ALA A 50 5.87 3.73 3.88
N VAL A 51 7.18 3.50 3.96
CA VAL A 51 7.77 2.17 4.19
C VAL A 51 7.37 1.66 5.57
N ARG A 52 7.39 2.54 6.58
CA ARG A 52 6.94 2.22 7.95
C ARG A 52 5.45 1.88 8.01
N MET A 53 4.61 2.58 7.25
CA MET A 53 3.18 2.29 7.12
C MET A 53 2.94 0.94 6.40
N VAL A 54 3.68 0.67 5.32
CA VAL A 54 3.64 -0.63 4.63
C VAL A 54 4.00 -1.77 5.58
N ALA A 55 5.06 -1.62 6.38
CA ALA A 55 5.45 -2.62 7.38
C ALA A 55 4.35 -2.85 8.43
N ALA A 56 3.69 -1.78 8.91
CA ALA A 56 2.58 -1.89 9.86
C ALA A 56 1.38 -2.62 9.25
N ILE A 57 0.96 -2.24 8.04
CA ILE A 57 -0.18 -2.87 7.37
C ILE A 57 0.12 -4.34 7.08
N ALA A 58 1.30 -4.64 6.54
CA ALA A 58 1.71 -6.01 6.19
C ALA A 58 1.85 -6.93 7.41
N SER A 59 2.02 -6.40 8.62
CA SER A 59 2.06 -7.23 9.84
C SER A 59 0.71 -7.86 10.19
N LEU A 60 -0.40 -7.37 9.63
CA LEU A 60 -1.75 -7.91 9.84
C LEU A 60 -2.45 -8.33 8.54
N LEU A 61 -2.11 -7.70 7.40
CA LEU A 61 -2.78 -7.89 6.12
C LEU A 61 -2.07 -8.99 5.31
N PRO A 62 -2.67 -10.19 5.11
CA PRO A 62 -2.12 -11.16 4.18
C PRO A 62 -2.18 -10.59 2.76
N LEU A 63 -1.14 -10.81 1.97
CA LEU A 63 -1.12 -10.40 0.56
C LEU A 63 -1.55 -11.54 -0.35
N ASP A 64 -2.22 -11.17 -1.45
CA ASP A 64 -2.85 -12.11 -2.37
C ASP A 64 -1.85 -13.08 -3.01
N ASP A 65 -2.12 -14.37 -2.86
CA ASP A 65 -1.32 -15.47 -3.36
C ASP A 65 -1.91 -16.24 -4.54
N PHE A 66 -3.06 -15.79 -5.03
CA PHE A 66 -3.71 -16.30 -6.24
C PHE A 66 -3.27 -15.56 -7.51
N VAL A 67 -2.50 -14.48 -7.36
CA VAL A 67 -2.04 -13.62 -8.46
C VAL A 67 -0.51 -13.55 -8.53
N PRO A 68 0.08 -13.26 -9.72
CA PRO A 68 1.53 -13.12 -9.89
C PRO A 68 2.17 -12.02 -9.04
N ALA A 69 1.41 -10.95 -8.75
CA ALA A 69 1.80 -9.89 -7.84
C ALA A 69 0.59 -9.36 -7.07
N ALA A 70 0.82 -8.98 -5.82
CA ALA A 70 -0.16 -8.35 -4.94
C ALA A 70 0.33 -6.99 -4.41
N ALA A 71 1.44 -6.49 -4.95
CA ALA A 71 2.00 -5.19 -4.63
C ALA A 71 2.30 -4.45 -5.93
N PHE A 72 1.90 -3.19 -6.02
CA PHE A 72 2.00 -2.41 -7.25
C PHE A 72 2.52 -1.02 -6.96
N ARG A 73 3.56 -0.60 -7.68
CA ARG A 73 4.11 0.77 -7.64
C ARG A 73 3.70 1.54 -8.87
N MET A 74 3.76 2.86 -8.78
CA MET A 74 3.66 3.71 -9.97
C MET A 74 4.95 3.62 -10.81
N ALA A 75 4.80 3.53 -12.13
CA ALA A 75 5.91 3.63 -13.09
C ALA A 75 6.40 5.08 -13.21
N VAL A 76 7.70 5.27 -13.42
CA VAL A 76 8.26 6.60 -13.67
C VAL A 76 7.81 7.07 -15.04
N VAL A 77 7.23 8.28 -15.11
CA VAL A 77 6.75 8.87 -16.36
C VAL A 77 7.92 8.99 -17.34
N ASP A 78 7.70 8.60 -18.59
CA ASP A 78 8.69 8.54 -19.68
C ASP A 78 9.87 7.57 -19.46
N LYS A 79 9.94 6.89 -18.30
CA LYS A 79 11.02 5.96 -17.95
C LYS A 79 10.48 4.72 -17.21
N PRO A 80 9.60 3.91 -17.80
CA PRO A 80 8.92 2.82 -17.11
C PRO A 80 9.84 1.73 -16.55
N ALA A 81 11.03 1.55 -17.16
CA ALA A 81 12.05 0.62 -16.67
C ALA A 81 12.81 1.14 -15.43
N GLU A 82 12.72 2.43 -15.12
CA GLU A 82 13.32 3.00 -13.92
C GLU A 82 12.57 2.52 -12.67
N VAL A 83 13.35 2.09 -11.68
CA VAL A 83 12.85 1.62 -10.39
C VAL A 83 13.15 2.70 -9.35
N PRO A 84 12.13 3.38 -8.80
CA PRO A 84 12.32 4.35 -7.73
C PRO A 84 13.06 3.72 -6.54
N PRO A 85 14.05 4.38 -5.92
CA PRO A 85 14.83 3.80 -4.82
C PRO A 85 14.00 3.23 -3.67
N ILE A 86 12.88 3.89 -3.33
CA ILE A 86 11.96 3.46 -2.27
C ILE A 86 11.34 2.07 -2.54
N THR A 87 11.30 1.62 -3.80
CA THR A 87 10.78 0.29 -4.16
C THR A 87 11.55 -0.81 -3.42
N GLY A 88 12.88 -0.68 -3.30
CA GLY A 88 13.68 -1.67 -2.58
C GLY A 88 13.41 -1.69 -1.07
N GLU A 89 13.01 -0.55 -0.50
CA GLU A 89 12.60 -0.45 0.90
C GLU A 89 11.22 -1.11 1.12
N PHE A 90 10.26 -0.87 0.22
CA PHE A 90 8.97 -1.58 0.23
C PHE A 90 9.16 -3.09 0.11
N MET A 91 10.02 -3.56 -0.79
CA MET A 91 10.31 -5.00 -0.93
C MET A 91 10.81 -5.61 0.39
N ARG A 92 11.71 -4.91 1.10
CA ARG A 92 12.22 -5.38 2.40
C ARG A 92 11.11 -5.42 3.45
N ALA A 93 10.30 -4.37 3.55
CA ALA A 93 9.20 -4.30 4.51
C ALA A 93 8.15 -5.42 4.29
N LEU A 94 7.86 -5.73 3.02
CA LEU A 94 6.94 -6.81 2.66
C LEU A 94 7.56 -8.21 2.90
N ALA A 95 8.85 -8.38 2.59
CA ALA A 95 9.55 -9.66 2.78
C ALA A 95 9.60 -10.08 4.25
N THR A 96 9.76 -9.15 5.19
CA THR A 96 9.67 -9.43 6.64
C THR A 96 8.33 -10.02 7.06
N ASN A 97 7.27 -9.81 6.27
CA ASN A 97 5.92 -10.34 6.49
C ASN A 97 5.58 -11.49 5.52
N GLY A 98 6.58 -12.14 4.92
CA GLY A 98 6.40 -13.36 4.11
C GLY A 98 5.99 -13.13 2.66
N TYR A 99 5.93 -11.89 2.17
CA TYR A 99 5.68 -11.60 0.76
C TYR A 99 6.99 -11.44 -0.01
N ALA A 100 7.27 -12.40 -0.91
CA ALA A 100 8.50 -12.43 -1.72
C ALA A 100 8.25 -12.29 -3.24
N ARG A 101 7.01 -11.99 -3.65
CA ARG A 101 6.68 -11.78 -5.07
C ARG A 101 7.09 -10.36 -5.53
N PRO A 102 7.17 -10.11 -6.85
CA PRO A 102 7.52 -8.80 -7.38
C PRO A 102 6.56 -7.68 -6.92
N ILE A 103 7.09 -6.46 -6.90
CA ILE A 103 6.27 -5.23 -6.93
C ILE A 103 6.16 -4.81 -8.39
N GLU A 104 4.96 -4.94 -8.95
CA GLU A 104 4.72 -4.63 -10.37
C GLU A 104 4.62 -3.12 -10.61
N ALA A 105 5.14 -2.68 -11.75
CA ALA A 105 5.02 -1.29 -12.18
C ALA A 105 3.71 -1.07 -12.92
N VAL A 106 2.97 -0.03 -12.54
CA VAL A 106 1.70 0.36 -13.17
C VAL A 106 1.85 1.76 -13.74
N GLU A 107 1.42 1.96 -14.99
CA GLU A 107 1.37 3.27 -15.64
C GLU A 107 0.59 4.27 -14.75
N ARG A 108 0.99 5.55 -14.75
CA ARG A 108 0.48 6.57 -13.84
C ARG A 108 -1.05 6.71 -13.84
N PHE A 109 -1.69 6.79 -15.00
CA PHE A 109 -3.14 6.92 -15.08
C PHE A 109 -3.84 5.61 -14.72
N ALA A 110 -3.30 4.47 -15.13
CA ALA A 110 -3.79 3.17 -14.67
C ALA A 110 -3.68 3.02 -13.14
N PHE A 111 -2.64 3.59 -12.51
CA PHE A 111 -2.49 3.61 -11.06
C PHE A 111 -3.57 4.48 -10.40
N TYR A 112 -3.88 5.65 -10.97
CA TYR A 112 -4.98 6.49 -10.46
C TYR A 112 -6.34 5.82 -10.58
N GLU A 113 -6.63 5.15 -11.71
CA GLU A 113 -7.87 4.40 -11.87
C GLU A 113 -7.96 3.22 -10.90
N ARG A 114 -6.84 2.54 -10.66
CA ARG A 114 -6.78 1.48 -9.66
C ARG A 114 -6.99 2.02 -8.24
N ALA A 115 -6.36 3.14 -7.90
CA ALA A 115 -6.53 3.81 -6.62
C ALA A 115 -7.97 4.32 -6.40
N ARG A 116 -8.66 4.73 -7.46
CA ARG A 116 -10.10 5.10 -7.42
C ARG A 116 -10.99 3.93 -7.02
N ASN A 117 -10.62 2.73 -7.46
CA ASN A 117 -11.34 1.49 -7.17
C ASN A 117 -10.83 0.77 -5.91
N ALA A 118 -9.79 1.29 -5.25
CA ALA A 118 -9.27 0.74 -4.01
C ALA A 118 -10.29 0.92 -2.87
N PHE A 119 -10.27 -0.02 -1.92
CA PHE A 119 -11.14 0.02 -0.74
C PHE A 119 -10.85 1.24 0.15
N ALA A 120 -9.58 1.61 0.27
CA ALA A 120 -9.14 2.81 0.97
C ALA A 120 -7.76 3.29 0.51
N ILE A 121 -7.46 4.54 0.86
CA ILE A 121 -6.16 5.18 0.71
C ILE A 121 -5.65 5.60 2.09
N VAL A 122 -4.39 5.32 2.40
CA VAL A 122 -3.67 5.84 3.56
C VAL A 122 -2.71 6.92 3.06
N ALA A 123 -3.05 8.18 3.30
CA ALA A 123 -2.22 9.31 2.89
C ALA A 123 -1.15 9.58 3.96
N THR A 124 0.11 9.31 3.60
CA THR A 124 1.27 9.38 4.50
C THR A 124 1.99 10.73 4.40
N GLY A 125 3.05 10.90 5.20
CA GLY A 125 3.98 12.03 5.12
C GLY A 125 5.19 11.76 4.22
N GLU A 126 5.17 10.72 3.39
CA GLU A 126 6.29 10.35 2.52
C GLU A 126 6.60 11.45 1.50
N THR A 127 7.86 11.90 1.46
CA THR A 127 8.30 13.01 0.61
C THR A 127 9.06 12.55 -0.63
N ARG A 128 9.56 11.30 -0.65
CA ARG A 128 10.21 10.73 -1.83
C ARG A 128 9.19 10.54 -2.96
N LEU A 129 9.60 10.90 -4.17
CA LEU A 129 8.75 10.74 -5.35
C LEU A 129 8.50 9.26 -5.67
N TYR A 130 7.34 8.98 -6.25
CA TYR A 130 6.88 7.63 -6.55
C TYR A 130 6.81 6.74 -5.30
N GLY A 131 6.54 7.34 -4.14
CA GLY A 131 6.38 6.66 -2.85
C GLY A 131 5.00 6.02 -2.64
N ASN A 132 4.28 5.75 -3.75
CA ASN A 132 2.95 5.16 -3.72
C ASN A 132 3.02 3.65 -3.93
N LEU A 133 2.28 2.90 -3.12
CA LEU A 133 2.17 1.45 -3.21
C LEU A 133 0.72 1.02 -3.06
N ILE A 134 0.25 0.12 -3.92
CA ILE A 134 -1.05 -0.57 -3.76
C ILE A 134 -0.76 -1.98 -3.26
N LEU A 135 -1.48 -2.40 -2.22
CA LEU A 135 -1.45 -3.76 -1.69
C LEU A 135 -2.81 -4.43 -1.92
N LYS A 136 -2.80 -5.66 -2.44
CA LYS A 136 -3.99 -6.50 -2.65
C LYS A 136 -4.11 -7.56 -1.56
N LYS A 137 -5.24 -7.58 -0.87
CA LYS A 137 -5.49 -8.49 0.25
C LYS A 137 -5.67 -9.94 -0.22
N GLY A 138 -4.96 -10.85 0.43
CA GLY A 138 -5.06 -12.29 0.24
C GLY A 138 -6.04 -12.98 1.17
N VAL A 139 -5.82 -14.28 1.36
CA VAL A 139 -6.64 -15.14 2.23
C VAL A 139 -5.89 -15.54 3.49
N ILE A 140 -6.63 -15.80 4.57
CA ILE A 140 -6.13 -16.52 5.74
C ILE A 140 -6.69 -17.94 5.67
N ARG A 141 -5.82 -18.95 5.71
CA ARG A 141 -6.22 -20.36 5.68
C ARG A 141 -6.64 -20.81 7.09
N PRO A 142 -7.64 -21.70 7.20
CA PRO A 142 -8.09 -22.25 8.49
C PRO A 142 -7.02 -23.13 9.14
#